data_AF-A0A9E1HZU4-F1
#
_entry.id   AF-A0A9E1HZU4-F1
#
_cell.length_a   1.000
_cell.length_b   1.000
_cell.length_c   1.000
_cell.angle_alpha   90.00
_cell.angle_beta   90.00
_cell.angle_gamma   90.00
#
_symmetry.space_group_name_H-M   'P 1'
#
loop_
_entity.id
_entity.type
_entity.pdbx_description
1 polymer ?
#
loop_
_entity_poly.entity_id
_entity_poly.type
_entity_poly.pdbx_seq_one_letter_code
_entity_poly.pdbx_strand_id
1 'polypeptide(L)'
;MSLWKQAQIAKQEGSALSRAIANSQNENKIVSLSYRLLNALQIRNPDLYMQALYRQYLSLGRPIPTVFLDTLTDEETFMAVGEAFMIGLSSNMEQTSSEEEPKV
;
A
#
# COMPACT_ATOMS: atom_id res chain seq x y z
N MET A 1 -10.36 -4.26 -17.30
CA MET A 1 -9.51 -5.39 -16.86
C MET A 1 -10.34 -6.23 -15.89
N SER A 2 -10.03 -7.51 -15.62
CA SER A 2 -10.74 -8.24 -14.55
C SER A 2 -10.33 -7.71 -13.18
N LEU A 3 -11.28 -7.65 -12.24
CA LEU A 3 -11.06 -7.25 -10.85
C LEU A 3 -9.91 -8.02 -10.17
N TRP A 4 -9.84 -9.33 -10.41
CA TRP A 4 -8.77 -10.17 -9.87
C TRP A 4 -7.39 -9.76 -10.38
N LYS A 5 -7.31 -9.38 -11.67
CA LYS A 5 -6.05 -8.91 -12.27
C LYS A 5 -5.66 -7.53 -11.73
N GLN A 6 -6.63 -6.63 -11.49
CA GLN A 6 -6.37 -5.34 -10.85
C GLN A 6 -5.86 -5.53 -9.41
N ALA A 7 -6.51 -6.39 -8.61
CA ALA A 7 -6.07 -6.72 -7.27
C ALA A 7 -4.64 -7.31 -7.26
N GLN A 8 -4.32 -8.21 -8.18
CA GLN A 8 -2.97 -8.79 -8.26
C GLN A 8 -1.91 -7.74 -8.62
N ILE A 9 -2.19 -6.82 -9.55
CA ILE A 9 -1.30 -5.70 -9.86
C ILE A 9 -1.12 -4.82 -8.61
N ALA A 10 -2.22 -4.45 -7.95
CA ALA A 10 -2.18 -3.63 -6.74
C ALA A 10 -1.33 -4.25 -5.63
N LYS A 11 -1.44 -5.57 -5.41
CA LYS A 11 -0.57 -6.28 -4.46
C LYS A 11 0.91 -6.18 -4.83
N GLN A 12 1.25 -6.36 -6.11
CA GLN A 12 2.64 -6.25 -6.57
C GLN A 12 3.19 -4.83 -6.38
N GLU A 13 2.37 -3.81 -6.67
CA GLU A 13 2.72 -2.40 -6.42
C GLU A 13 2.90 -2.11 -4.93
N GLY A 14 2.08 -2.69 -4.05
CA GLY A 14 2.23 -2.61 -2.60
C GLY A 14 3.58 -3.14 -2.13
N SER A 15 3.97 -4.35 -2.58
CA SER A 15 5.27 -4.93 -2.24
C SER A 15 6.45 -4.18 -2.86
N ALA A 16 6.28 -3.59 -4.04
CA ALA A 16 7.29 -2.72 -4.64
C ALA A 16 7.49 -1.42 -3.83
N LEU A 17 6.40 -0.80 -3.39
CA LEU A 17 6.45 0.40 -2.56
C LEU A 17 7.05 0.11 -1.18
N SER A 18 6.67 -1.01 -0.56
CA SER A 18 7.23 -1.45 0.72
C SER A 18 8.76 -1.57 0.66
N ARG A 19 9.29 -2.21 -0.41
CA ARG A 19 10.75 -2.29 -0.64
C ARG A 19 11.39 -0.93 -0.88
N ALA A 20 10.72 -0.05 -1.63
CA ALA A 20 11.23 1.30 -1.88
C ALA A 20 11.32 2.14 -0.60
N ILE A 21 10.36 2.00 0.33
CA ILE A 21 10.38 2.70 1.62
C ILE A 21 11.45 2.11 2.55
N ALA A 22 11.57 0.77 2.62
CA ALA A 22 12.62 0.12 3.43
C ALA A 22 14.03 0.60 3.04
N ASN A 23 14.30 0.72 1.75
CA ASN A 23 15.57 1.24 1.23
C ASN A 23 15.82 2.73 1.53
N SER A 24 14.82 3.47 2.01
CA SER A 24 14.93 4.90 2.32
C SER A 24 15.29 5.21 3.79
N GLN A 25 15.70 4.20 4.58
CA GLN A 25 16.06 4.28 6.01
C GLN A 25 14.94 4.87 6.90
N ASN A 26 13.67 4.63 6.58
CA ASN A 26 12.57 5.31 7.24
C ASN A 26 11.35 4.39 7.45
N GLU A 27 11.53 3.34 8.25
CA GLU A 27 10.52 2.30 8.55
C GLU A 27 9.20 2.88 9.08
N ASN A 28 9.26 3.95 9.88
CA ASN A 28 8.09 4.65 10.41
C ASN A 28 7.13 5.17 9.32
N LYS A 29 7.60 5.36 8.07
CA LYS A 29 6.76 5.80 6.96
C LYS A 29 5.74 4.74 6.54
N ILE A 30 6.12 3.45 6.52
CA ILE A 30 5.21 2.34 6.17
C ILE A 30 4.04 2.28 7.15
N VAL A 31 4.33 2.36 8.46
CA VAL A 31 3.30 2.31 9.50
C VAL A 31 2.34 3.47 9.36
N SER A 32 2.86 4.71 9.24
CA SER A 32 2.01 5.90 9.07
C SER A 32 1.14 5.86 7.82
N LEU A 33 1.69 5.33 6.71
CA LEU A 33 0.97 5.18 5.45
C LEU A 33 -0.15 4.16 5.58
N SER A 34 0.17 3.00 6.17
CA SER A 34 -0.78 1.91 6.40
C SER A 34 -2.00 2.39 7.19
N TYR A 35 -1.78 3.17 8.26
CA TYR A 35 -2.89 3.77 9.02
C TYR A 35 -3.78 4.69 8.18
N ARG A 36 -3.19 5.57 7.36
CA ARG A 36 -3.98 6.49 6.50
C ARG A 36 -4.81 5.72 5.46
N LEU A 37 -4.22 4.70 4.85
CA LEU A 37 -4.89 3.87 3.85
C LEU A 37 -5.99 3.01 4.46
N LEU A 38 -5.75 2.38 5.62
CA LEU A 38 -6.75 1.62 6.36
C LEU A 38 -7.94 2.51 6.77
N ASN A 39 -7.67 3.72 7.27
CA ASN A 39 -8.74 4.65 7.61
C ASN A 39 -9.61 4.98 6.39
N ALA A 40 -8.99 5.21 5.22
CA ALA A 40 -9.73 5.48 3.99
C ALA A 40 -10.58 4.28 3.53
N LEU A 41 -10.06 3.05 3.65
CA LEU A 41 -10.80 1.82 3.35
C LEU A 41 -11.98 1.61 4.30
N GLN A 42 -11.80 1.88 5.61
CA GLN A 42 -12.84 1.75 6.61
C GLN A 42 -14.04 2.66 6.35
N ILE A 43 -13.79 3.90 5.90
CA ILE A 43 -14.86 4.86 5.59
C ILE A 43 -15.27 4.87 4.11
N ARG A 44 -14.82 3.89 3.32
CA ARG A 44 -15.14 3.76 1.88
C ARG A 44 -14.85 5.03 1.07
N ASN A 45 -13.72 5.70 1.34
CA ASN A 45 -13.38 6.98 0.71
C ASN A 45 -12.17 6.85 -0.22
N PRO A 46 -12.38 6.68 -1.54
CA PRO A 46 -11.30 6.53 -2.50
C PRO A 46 -10.50 7.83 -2.69
N ASP A 47 -11.09 9.00 -2.51
CA ASP A 47 -10.37 10.28 -2.59
C ASP A 47 -9.31 10.40 -1.48
N LEU A 48 -9.67 10.01 -0.25
CA LEU A 48 -8.76 10.00 0.89
C LEU A 48 -7.64 8.98 0.68
N TYR A 49 -7.97 7.82 0.12
CA TYR A 49 -7.00 6.78 -0.22
C TYR A 49 -5.99 7.29 -1.26
N MET A 50 -6.49 7.89 -2.35
CA MET A 50 -5.67 8.46 -3.41
C MET A 50 -4.78 9.58 -2.89
N GLN A 51 -5.27 10.47 -2.03
CA GLN A 51 -4.44 11.52 -1.40
C GLN A 51 -3.28 10.93 -0.59
N ALA A 52 -3.49 9.84 0.15
CA ALA A 52 -2.43 9.16 0.88
C ALA A 52 -1.38 8.56 -0.07
N LEU A 53 -1.82 7.94 -1.18
CA LEU A 53 -0.92 7.45 -2.23
C LEU A 53 -0.14 8.59 -2.89
N TYR A 54 -0.79 9.67 -3.32
CA TYR A 54 -0.15 10.83 -3.93
C TYR A 54 1.00 11.36 -3.08
N ARG A 55 0.76 11.59 -1.79
CA ARG A 55 1.78 12.08 -0.86
C ARG A 55 2.97 11.15 -0.78
N GLN A 56 2.73 9.84 -0.70
CA GLN A 56 3.80 8.86 -0.58
C GLN A 56 4.62 8.73 -1.87
N TYR A 57 3.95 8.56 -3.01
CA TYR A 57 4.61 8.42 -4.30
C TYR A 57 5.39 9.68 -4.68
N LEU A 58 4.83 10.87 -4.40
CA LEU A 58 5.52 12.15 -4.57
C LEU A 58 6.78 12.24 -3.70
N SER A 59 6.71 11.80 -2.43
CA SER A 59 7.88 11.80 -1.54
C SER A 59 9.03 10.91 -2.00
N LEU A 60 8.74 9.92 -2.86
CA LEU A 60 9.71 9.01 -3.45
C LEU A 60 10.09 9.40 -4.89
N GLY A 61 9.52 10.48 -5.44
CA GLY A 61 9.72 10.88 -6.83
C GLY A 61 9.21 9.86 -7.86
N ARG A 62 8.16 9.11 -7.51
CA ARG A 62 7.62 8.03 -8.36
C ARG A 62 6.23 8.38 -8.92
N PRO A 63 5.91 7.94 -10.15
CA PRO A 63 4.56 8.03 -10.67
C PRO A 63 3.63 7.04 -9.94
N ILE A 64 2.35 7.39 -9.85
CA ILE A 64 1.34 6.49 -9.27
C ILE A 64 0.92 5.46 -10.33
N PRO A 65 0.88 4.16 -9.97
CA PRO A 65 0.41 3.12 -10.86
C PRO A 65 -1.04 3.36 -11.31
N THR A 66 -1.30 3.16 -12.61
CA THR A 66 -2.61 3.43 -13.21
C THR A 66 -3.72 2.53 -12.69
N VAL A 67 -3.39 1.38 -12.09
CA VAL A 67 -4.39 0.50 -11.44
C VAL A 67 -5.19 1.23 -10.35
N PHE A 68 -4.63 2.29 -9.76
CA PHE A 68 -5.35 3.08 -8.77
C PHE A 68 -6.40 4.01 -9.36
N LEU A 69 -6.38 4.31 -10.66
CA LEU A 69 -7.48 5.04 -11.31
C LEU A 69 -8.79 4.25 -11.22
N ASP A 70 -8.71 2.92 -11.30
CA ASP A 70 -9.87 2.04 -11.20
C ASP A 70 -10.52 2.11 -9.80
N THR A 71 -9.82 2.57 -8.76
CA THR A 71 -10.42 2.77 -7.43
C THR A 71 -11.48 3.88 -7.39
N LEU A 72 -11.54 4.73 -8.42
CA LEU A 72 -12.50 5.82 -8.52
C LEU A 72 -13.81 5.39 -9.19
N THR A 73 -13.91 4.15 -9.69
CA THR A 73 -15.08 3.72 -10.48
C THR A 73 -16.24 3.27 -9.61
N ASP A 74 -15.98 2.44 -8.61
CA ASP A 74 -16.98 1.83 -7.75
C ASP A 74 -16.36 1.27 -6.47
N GLU A 75 -17.20 1.04 -5.45
CA GLU A 75 -16.75 0.58 -4.13
C GLU A 75 -16.14 -0.83 -4.15
N GLU A 76 -16.66 -1.74 -4.99
CA GLU A 76 -16.14 -3.11 -5.07
C GLU A 76 -14.70 -3.09 -5.60
N THR A 77 -14.45 -2.34 -6.67
CA THR A 77 -13.13 -2.13 -7.24
C THR A 77 -12.21 -1.42 -6.26
N PHE A 78 -12.69 -0.36 -5.59
CA PHE A 78 -11.93 0.32 -4.55
C PHE A 78 -11.47 -0.64 -3.46
N MET A 79 -12.39 -1.45 -2.94
CA MET A 79 -12.10 -2.37 -1.84
C MET A 79 -11.14 -3.49 -2.27
N ALA A 80 -11.37 -4.12 -3.41
CA ALA A 80 -10.51 -5.20 -3.88
C ALA A 80 -9.08 -4.73 -4.19
N VAL A 81 -8.94 -3.59 -4.88
CA VAL A 81 -7.64 -3.00 -5.22
C VAL A 81 -6.94 -2.50 -3.96
N GLY A 82 -7.67 -1.82 -3.07
CA GLY A 82 -7.14 -1.21 -1.87
C GLY A 82 -6.64 -2.24 -0.84
N GLU A 83 -7.42 -3.29 -0.58
CA GLU A 83 -7.03 -4.40 0.31
C GLU A 83 -5.85 -5.18 -0.25
N ALA A 84 -5.86 -5.47 -1.56
CA ALA A 84 -4.75 -6.19 -2.19
C ALA A 84 -3.44 -5.40 -2.12
N PHE A 85 -3.51 -4.08 -2.31
CA PHE A 85 -2.35 -3.20 -2.09
C PHE A 85 -1.86 -3.23 -0.64
N MET A 86 -2.75 -3.20 0.35
CA MET A 86 -2.39 -3.29 1.77
C MET A 86 -1.65 -4.58 2.10
N ILE A 87 -2.11 -5.72 1.58
CA ILE A 87 -1.42 -7.02 1.70
C ILE A 87 -0.01 -6.96 1.10
N GLY A 88 0.14 -6.29 -0.05
CA GLY A 88 1.46 -6.08 -0.66
C GLY A 88 2.36 -5.19 0.19
N LEU A 89 1.80 -4.10 0.72
CA LEU A 89 2.52 -3.11 1.52
C LEU A 89 3.09 -3.70 2.82
N SER A 90 2.35 -4.64 3.43
CA SER A 90 2.76 -5.31 4.67
C SER A 90 3.79 -6.42 4.50
N SER A 91 4.13 -6.83 3.27
CA SER A 91 4.97 -8.01 3.03
C SER A 91 6.36 -7.96 3.66
N ASN A 92 6.90 -6.75 3.90
CA ASN A 92 8.23 -6.58 4.51
C ASN A 92 8.14 -6.18 5.99
N MET A 93 6.94 -5.97 6.55
CA MET A 93 6.79 -5.67 7.99
C MET A 93 7.02 -6.91 8.86
N GLU A 94 6.79 -8.12 8.33
CA GLU A 94 7.03 -9.36 9.07
C GLU A 94 8.52 -9.71 9.17
N GLN A 95 9.35 -9.23 8.23
CA GLN A 95 10.78 -9.56 8.21
C GLN A 95 11.59 -8.86 9.32
N THR A 96 11.06 -7.79 9.90
CA THR A 96 11.74 -7.06 10.99
C THR A 96 11.49 -7.68 12.36
N SER A 97 10.56 -8.64 12.50
CA SER A 97 10.18 -9.23 13.79
C SER A 97 10.81 -10.62 14.07
N SER A 98 11.61 -11.16 13.15
CA SER A 98 12.22 -12.50 13.29
C SER A 98 13.74 -12.50 13.56
N GLU A 99 14.37 -11.35 13.84
CA GLU A 99 15.82 -11.25 14.13
C GLU A 99 16.17 -10.79 15.57
N GLU A 100 15.22 -10.87 16.51
CA GLU A 100 15.50 -10.68 17.95
C GLU A 100 15.22 -11.96 18.75
N GLU A 101 15.99 -13.03 18.52
CA GLU A 101 16.24 -14.01 19.58
C GLU A 101 17.58 -13.68 20.26
N PRO A 102 17.59 -13.26 21.54
CA PRO A 102 18.83 -13.16 22.30
C PRO A 102 19.35 -14.57 22.54
N LYS A 103 20.57 -14.85 22.04
CA LYS A 103 21.35 -16.01 22.48
C LYS A 103 21.61 -15.86 23.97
N VAL A 104 20.89 -16.63 24.78
CA VAL A 104 21.22 -16.92 26.20
C VAL A 104 22.09 -18.16 26.25
#